data_AF-A0A1U8P8M5-F1
#
_entry.id   AF-A0A1U8P8M5-F1
#
_cell.length_a   1.000
_cell.length_b   1.000
_cell.length_c   1.000
_cell.angle_alpha   90.00
_cell.angle_beta   90.00
_cell.angle_gamma   90.00
#
_symmetry.space_group_name_H-M   'P 1'
#
loop_
_entity.id
_entity.type
_entity.pdbx_description
1 polymer ?
#
loop_
_entity_poly.entity_id
_entity_poly.type
_entity_poly.pdbx_seq_one_letter_code
_entity_poly.pdbx_strand_id
1 'polypeptide(L)'
;MVKHNNVIPNGHFKKHWQNYVKTWFNQPARKARRRIARQKKAVRIFPRPTAGPLRPVVHGQTLKYNMKLRAGKGFTLEELKAAGISKKLAPTIGIAVDHRRKNRSLEGLQANVQRLKTYKAKLVVFPRCARKFKAGDSTVVL
;
A
#
# COMPACT_ATOMS: atom_id res chain seq x y z
N MET A 1 -21.47 41.10 -19.52
CA MET A 1 -22.57 40.92 -20.48
C MET A 1 -22.09 39.95 -21.55
N VAL A 2 -22.81 38.86 -21.77
CA VAL A 2 -22.40 37.84 -22.74
C VAL A 2 -22.65 38.38 -24.14
N LYS A 3 -21.66 38.29 -25.03
CA LYS A 3 -21.82 38.65 -26.45
C LYS A 3 -22.24 37.41 -27.24
N HIS A 4 -23.17 37.57 -28.19
CA HIS A 4 -23.73 36.48 -29.01
C HIS A 4 -24.45 35.38 -28.20
N ASN A 5 -24.72 34.25 -28.84
CA ASN A 5 -25.34 33.06 -28.23
C ASN A 5 -24.33 32.21 -27.44
N ASN A 6 -23.53 32.85 -26.58
CA ASN A 6 -22.58 32.17 -25.72
C ASN A 6 -23.23 31.79 -24.38
N VAL A 7 -22.72 30.74 -23.74
CA VAL A 7 -23.17 30.33 -22.40
C VAL A 7 -22.70 31.36 -21.36
N ILE A 8 -23.55 31.64 -20.36
CA ILE A 8 -23.19 32.52 -19.24
C ILE A 8 -21.97 31.93 -18.51
N PRO A 9 -20.86 32.68 -18.39
CA PRO A 9 -19.65 32.14 -17.77
C PRO A 9 -19.86 31.88 -16.28
N ASN A 10 -19.76 30.61 -15.87
CA ASN A 10 -19.77 30.20 -14.46
C ASN A 10 -18.33 30.04 -13.93
N GLY A 11 -17.57 31.14 -13.98
CA GLY A 11 -16.20 31.18 -13.50
C GLY A 11 -16.12 31.09 -11.97
N HIS A 12 -15.39 30.09 -11.45
CA HIS A 12 -15.23 29.88 -10.01
C HIS A 12 -14.10 30.73 -9.40
N PHE A 13 -13.95 31.95 -9.88
CA PHE A 13 -13.00 32.96 -9.39
C PHE A 13 -13.62 33.76 -8.24
N LYS A 14 -14.26 33.06 -7.31
CA LYS A 14 -14.98 33.65 -6.17
C LYS A 14 -13.98 34.09 -5.11
N LYS A 15 -14.34 35.13 -4.34
CA LYS A 15 -13.48 35.75 -3.30
C LYS A 15 -12.17 36.31 -3.89
N HIS A 16 -11.27 36.79 -3.03
CA HIS A 16 -9.94 37.28 -3.40
C HIS A 16 -8.99 36.12 -3.77
N TRP A 17 -9.34 35.34 -4.82
CA TRP A 17 -8.62 34.13 -5.24
C TRP A 17 -7.15 34.39 -5.59
N GLN A 18 -6.82 35.61 -6.03
CA GLN A 18 -5.45 36.04 -6.33
C GLN A 18 -4.51 35.91 -5.13
N ASN A 19 -5.02 36.06 -3.90
CA ASN A 19 -4.24 35.88 -2.67
C ASN A 19 -3.94 34.41 -2.35
N TYR A 20 -4.60 33.46 -3.01
CA TYR A 20 -4.54 32.02 -2.72
C TYR A 20 -4.04 31.19 -3.91
N VAL A 21 -3.30 31.81 -4.82
CA VAL A 21 -2.74 31.15 -6.00
C VAL A 21 -1.65 30.16 -5.57
N LYS A 22 -1.93 28.86 -5.77
CA LYS A 22 -0.95 27.80 -5.55
C LYS A 22 -0.09 27.61 -6.80
N THR A 23 1.17 28.03 -6.73
CA THR A 23 2.14 27.82 -7.81
C THR A 23 2.80 26.44 -7.73
N TRP A 24 3.37 25.99 -8.85
CA TRP A 24 4.01 24.67 -8.98
C TRP A 24 5.54 24.73 -9.14
N PHE A 25 6.16 25.90 -8.93
CA PHE A 25 7.63 26.08 -9.06
C PHE A 25 8.43 25.11 -8.17
N ASN A 26 7.88 24.74 -7.01
CA ASN A 26 8.49 23.78 -6.08
C ASN A 26 8.30 22.30 -6.48
N GLN A 27 7.69 21.98 -7.63
CA GLN A 27 7.48 20.60 -8.06
C GLN A 27 8.78 19.79 -8.25
N PRO A 28 9.82 20.26 -8.99
CA PRO A 28 11.09 19.55 -9.13
C PRO A 28 11.80 19.36 -7.78
N ALA A 29 11.90 20.41 -6.96
CA ALA A 29 12.49 20.33 -5.62
C ALA A 29 11.78 19.29 -4.73
N ARG A 30 10.45 19.22 -4.78
CA ARG A 30 9.67 18.19 -4.06
C ARG A 30 9.93 16.78 -4.60
N LYS A 31 10.15 16.60 -5.90
CA LYS A 31 10.51 15.30 -6.49
C LYS A 31 11.89 14.84 -5.99
N ALA A 32 12.89 15.72 -6.04
CA ALA A 32 14.24 15.45 -5.53
C ALA A 32 14.23 15.10 -4.03
N ARG A 33 13.52 15.90 -3.22
CA ARG A 33 13.34 15.65 -1.77
C ARG A 33 12.73 14.26 -1.48
N ARG A 34 11.69 13.87 -2.22
CA ARG A 34 11.06 12.54 -2.08
C ARG A 34 12.01 11.41 -2.48
N ARG A 35 12.85 11.61 -3.51
CA ARG A 35 13.86 10.62 -3.93
C ARG A 35 14.89 10.39 -2.83
N ILE A 36 15.47 11.45 -2.29
CA ILE A 36 16.45 11.37 -1.20
C ILE A 36 15.83 10.70 0.03
N ALA A 37 14.61 11.07 0.41
CA ALA A 37 13.91 10.44 1.54
C ALA A 37 13.69 8.93 1.34
N ARG A 38 13.39 8.48 0.11
CA ARG A 38 13.28 7.05 -0.21
C ARG A 38 14.62 6.34 -0.12
N GLN A 39 15.72 6.93 -0.59
CA GLN A 39 17.06 6.37 -0.47
C GLN A 39 17.48 6.25 1.00
N LYS A 40 17.30 7.31 1.81
CA LYS A 40 17.55 7.28 3.25
C LYS A 40 16.73 6.20 3.96
N LYS A 41 15.45 6.04 3.57
CA LYS A 41 14.60 4.96 4.10
C LYS A 41 15.14 3.58 3.74
N ALA A 42 15.58 3.37 2.49
CA ALA A 42 16.09 2.09 2.01
C ALA A 42 17.31 1.63 2.81
N VAL A 43 18.30 2.52 2.99
CA VAL A 43 19.49 2.25 3.80
C VAL A 43 19.12 1.90 5.24
N ARG A 44 18.22 2.68 5.86
CA ARG A 44 17.83 2.48 7.26
C ARG A 44 17.13 1.14 7.53
N ILE A 45 16.34 0.64 6.59
CA ILE A 45 15.54 -0.57 6.80
C ILE A 45 16.19 -1.82 6.21
N PHE A 46 17.32 -1.68 5.53
CA PHE A 46 18.05 -2.80 4.95
C PHE A 46 18.20 -3.90 6.01
N PRO A 47 17.79 -5.15 5.72
CA PRO A 47 17.55 -5.73 4.40
C PRO A 47 16.09 -5.72 3.89
N ARG A 48 15.17 -5.07 4.59
CA ARG A 48 13.74 -5.10 4.24
C ARG A 48 13.43 -4.30 2.97
N PRO A 49 12.44 -4.70 2.15
CA PRO A 49 12.03 -3.93 0.98
C PRO A 49 11.45 -2.53 1.30
N THR A 50 11.85 -1.51 0.53
CA THR A 50 11.43 -0.10 0.75
C THR A 50 9.95 0.18 0.47
N ALA A 51 9.33 -0.65 -0.38
CA ALA A 51 7.92 -0.55 -0.78
C ALA A 51 6.95 -0.68 0.41
N GLY A 52 7.40 -1.25 1.53
CA GLY A 52 6.61 -1.44 2.75
C GLY A 52 5.93 -2.81 2.81
N PRO A 53 4.92 -2.97 3.68
CA PRO A 53 4.31 -4.26 3.92
C PRO A 53 3.46 -4.76 2.74
N LEU A 54 3.31 -6.08 2.63
CA LEU A 54 2.43 -6.74 1.68
C LEU A 54 0.98 -6.28 1.88
N ARG A 55 0.31 -5.98 0.76
CA ARG A 55 -1.11 -5.58 0.71
C ARG A 55 -1.92 -6.59 -0.11
N PRO A 56 -3.21 -6.81 0.24
CA PRO A 56 -4.09 -7.70 -0.50
C PRO A 56 -4.51 -7.10 -1.83
N VAL A 57 -5.01 -7.96 -2.71
CA VAL A 57 -5.68 -7.56 -3.95
C VAL A 57 -7.17 -7.35 -3.63
N VAL A 58 -7.71 -6.20 -4.02
CA VAL A 58 -9.08 -5.79 -3.75
C VAL A 58 -9.71 -5.19 -5.01
N HIS A 59 -11.01 -5.37 -5.19
CA HIS A 59 -11.78 -4.82 -6.31
C HIS A 59 -12.35 -3.42 -6.01
N GLY A 60 -12.73 -2.68 -7.06
CA GLY A 60 -13.54 -1.46 -6.92
C GLY A 60 -14.97 -1.77 -6.44
N GLN A 61 -15.67 -0.75 -5.91
CA GLN A 61 -17.01 -0.92 -5.31
C GLN A 61 -18.15 -0.86 -6.33
N THR A 62 -17.98 -0.11 -7.42
CA THR A 62 -19.04 0.13 -8.42
C THR A 62 -18.95 -0.85 -9.58
N LEU A 63 -20.05 -1.09 -10.29
CA LEU A 63 -20.10 -1.93 -11.50
C LEU A 63 -19.03 -1.53 -12.52
N LYS A 64 -18.81 -0.23 -12.73
CA LYS A 64 -17.79 0.29 -13.65
C LYS A 64 -16.35 -0.09 -13.28
N TYR A 65 -16.05 -0.27 -11.99
CA TYR A 65 -14.68 -0.45 -11.50
C TYR A 65 -14.44 -1.79 -10.78
N ASN A 66 -15.43 -2.66 -10.68
CA ASN A 66 -15.29 -3.95 -10.03
C ASN A 66 -14.26 -4.84 -10.74
N MET A 67 -14.05 -4.71 -12.05
CA MET A 67 -13.02 -5.44 -12.80
C MET A 67 -11.60 -4.94 -12.51
N LYS A 68 -11.45 -3.71 -11.99
CA LYS A 68 -10.13 -3.14 -11.69
C LYS A 68 -9.63 -3.64 -10.34
N LEU A 69 -8.48 -4.31 -10.37
CA LEU A 69 -7.75 -4.74 -9.19
C LEU A 69 -6.87 -3.60 -8.65
N ARG A 70 -6.82 -3.48 -7.32
CA ARG A 70 -5.95 -2.51 -6.63
C ARG A 70 -5.36 -3.10 -5.35
N ALA A 71 -4.26 -2.51 -4.88
CA ALA A 71 -3.71 -2.83 -3.57
C ALA A 71 -4.62 -2.25 -2.46
N GLY A 72 -5.15 -3.13 -1.61
CA GLY A 72 -5.96 -2.76 -0.46
C GLY A 72 -5.15 -2.17 0.70
N LYS A 73 -5.82 -1.90 1.83
CA LYS A 73 -5.15 -1.42 3.05
C LYS A 73 -4.40 -2.55 3.78
N GLY A 74 -5.04 -3.72 3.94
CA GLY A 74 -4.49 -4.87 4.63
C GLY A 74 -5.38 -6.12 4.52
N PHE A 75 -4.80 -7.28 4.82
CA PHE A 75 -5.46 -8.58 4.81
C PHE A 75 -6.48 -8.70 5.95
N THR A 76 -7.54 -9.47 5.73
CA THR A 76 -8.55 -9.75 6.77
C THR A 76 -8.02 -10.79 7.76
N LEU A 77 -8.65 -10.87 8.94
CA LEU A 77 -8.32 -11.90 9.93
C LEU A 77 -8.64 -13.31 9.43
N GLU A 78 -9.68 -13.44 8.60
CA GLU A 78 -10.09 -14.69 7.97
C GLU A 78 -9.05 -15.19 6.96
N GLU A 79 -8.56 -14.32 6.08
CA GLU A 79 -7.48 -14.64 5.13
C GLU A 79 -6.21 -15.09 5.85
N LEU A 80 -5.84 -14.40 6.93
CA LEU A 80 -4.67 -14.75 7.74
C LEU A 80 -4.84 -16.10 8.43
N LYS A 81 -6.03 -16.37 8.98
CA LYS A 81 -6.36 -17.66 9.61
C LYS A 81 -6.27 -18.80 8.58
N ALA A 82 -6.83 -18.61 7.39
CA ALA A 82 -6.77 -19.59 6.30
C ALA A 82 -5.33 -19.80 5.75
N ALA A 83 -4.47 -18.79 5.84
CA ALA A 83 -3.05 -18.90 5.48
C ALA A 83 -2.15 -19.45 6.61
N GLY A 84 -2.71 -19.72 7.80
CA GLY A 84 -1.94 -20.17 8.97
C GLY A 84 -0.97 -19.10 9.51
N ILE A 85 -1.34 -17.83 9.42
CA ILE A 85 -0.55 -16.70 9.92
C ILE A 85 -1.29 -16.04 11.08
N SER A 86 -0.64 -15.91 12.23
CA SER A 86 -1.26 -15.25 13.38
C SER A 86 -1.35 -13.72 13.18
N LYS A 87 -2.44 -13.11 13.64
CA LYS A 87 -2.69 -11.67 13.49
C LYS A 87 -1.61 -10.78 14.13
N LYS A 88 -0.95 -11.26 15.18
CA LYS A 88 0.13 -10.55 15.88
C LYS A 88 1.47 -10.70 15.16
N LEU A 89 1.71 -11.83 14.51
CA LEU A 89 2.93 -12.08 13.74
C LEU A 89 2.90 -11.34 12.39
N ALA A 90 1.74 -11.23 11.74
CA ALA A 90 1.62 -10.64 10.41
C ALA A 90 2.31 -9.26 10.27
N PRO A 91 2.11 -8.27 11.16
CA PRO A 91 2.79 -6.98 11.05
C PRO A 91 4.32 -7.05 11.21
N THR A 92 4.84 -8.00 12.00
CA THR A 92 6.29 -8.10 12.25
C THR A 92 7.05 -8.63 11.04
N ILE A 93 6.44 -9.54 10.28
CA ILE A 93 6.95 -10.09 9.01
C ILE A 93 6.60 -9.23 7.78
N GLY A 94 6.03 -8.04 8.00
CA GLY A 94 5.72 -7.09 6.93
C GLY A 94 4.44 -7.39 6.17
N ILE A 95 3.41 -7.91 6.81
CA ILE A 95 2.07 -8.09 6.23
C ILE A 95 1.12 -7.08 6.86
N ALA A 96 0.44 -6.27 6.04
CA ALA A 96 -0.52 -5.29 6.54
C ALA A 96 -1.85 -5.97 6.88
N VAL A 97 -2.46 -5.59 8.00
CA VAL A 97 -3.73 -6.18 8.48
C VAL A 97 -4.81 -5.09 8.51
N ASP A 98 -6.01 -5.40 7.99
CA ASP A 98 -7.20 -4.55 8.13
C ASP A 98 -8.37 -5.40 8.62
N HIS A 99 -8.63 -5.32 9.93
CA HIS A 99 -9.69 -6.07 10.59
C HIS A 99 -11.11 -5.60 10.22
N ARG A 100 -11.25 -4.46 9.54
CA ARG A 100 -12.56 -3.88 9.18
C ARG A 100 -13.11 -4.43 7.86
N ARG A 101 -12.24 -4.95 6.98
CA ARG A 101 -12.67 -5.52 5.70
C ARG A 101 -13.31 -6.88 5.95
N LYS A 102 -14.42 -7.14 5.25
CA LYS A 102 -15.14 -8.42 5.27
C LYS A 102 -15.06 -9.02 3.87
N ASN A 103 -14.90 -10.33 3.78
CA ASN A 103 -15.00 -11.05 2.52
C ASN A 103 -16.45 -11.48 2.30
N ARG A 104 -16.94 -11.34 1.07
CA ARG A 104 -18.26 -11.81 0.65
C ARG A 104 -18.17 -12.87 -0.43
N SER A 105 -17.11 -12.82 -1.24
CA SER A 105 -16.80 -13.78 -2.30
C SER A 105 -15.72 -14.76 -1.85
N LEU A 106 -15.89 -16.02 -2.24
CA LEU A 106 -14.92 -17.08 -1.95
C LEU A 106 -13.66 -16.92 -2.79
N GLU A 107 -13.82 -16.48 -4.05
CA GLU A 107 -12.73 -16.27 -5.01
C GLU A 107 -11.75 -15.22 -4.50
N GLY A 108 -12.27 -14.12 -3.95
CA GLY A 108 -11.47 -13.04 -3.37
C GLY A 108 -10.70 -13.50 -2.13
N LEU A 109 -11.32 -14.34 -1.29
CA LEU A 109 -10.66 -14.97 -0.15
C LEU A 109 -9.51 -15.87 -0.62
N GLN A 110 -9.78 -16.79 -1.56
CA GLN A 110 -8.80 -17.75 -2.07
C GLN A 110 -7.60 -17.06 -2.74
N ALA A 111 -7.85 -16.04 -3.59
CA ALA A 111 -6.78 -15.29 -4.25
C ALA A 111 -5.84 -14.61 -3.25
N ASN A 112 -6.39 -14.02 -2.18
CA ASN A 112 -5.59 -13.37 -1.14
C ASN A 112 -4.87 -14.37 -0.23
N VAL A 113 -5.49 -15.52 0.08
CA VAL A 113 -4.82 -16.62 0.79
C VAL A 113 -3.64 -17.15 -0.01
N GLN A 114 -3.81 -17.35 -1.32
CA GLN A 114 -2.71 -17.78 -2.19
C GLN A 114 -1.59 -16.72 -2.25
N ARG A 115 -1.95 -15.44 -2.28
CA ARG A 115 -0.99 -14.34 -2.18
C ARG A 115 -0.19 -14.35 -0.87
N LEU A 116 -0.82 -14.70 0.25
CA LEU A 116 -0.14 -14.84 1.54
C LEU A 116 0.82 -16.04 1.55
N LYS A 117 0.38 -17.18 1.02
CA LYS A 117 1.20 -18.40 0.91
C LYS A 117 2.44 -18.17 0.03
N THR A 118 2.24 -17.56 -1.13
CA THR A 118 3.34 -17.20 -2.05
C THR A 118 4.31 -16.20 -1.43
N TYR A 119 3.83 -15.21 -0.69
CA TYR A 119 4.71 -14.29 0.05
C TYR A 119 5.51 -15.00 1.14
N LYS A 120 4.85 -15.86 1.93
CA LYS A 120 5.51 -16.64 3.00
C LYS A 120 6.62 -17.54 2.44
N ALA A 121 6.41 -18.17 1.28
CA ALA A 121 7.42 -18.98 0.62
C ALA A 121 8.63 -18.17 0.12
N LYS A 122 8.43 -16.89 -0.26
CA LYS A 122 9.50 -16.00 -0.73
C LYS A 122 10.17 -15.20 0.39
N LEU A 123 9.62 -15.25 1.61
CA LEU A 123 10.09 -14.43 2.73
C LEU A 123 11.33 -15.07 3.36
N VAL A 124 12.42 -14.31 3.41
CA VAL A 124 13.63 -14.64 4.17
C VAL A 124 13.57 -13.92 5.52
N VAL A 125 13.61 -14.67 6.61
CA VAL A 125 13.57 -14.12 7.99
C VAL A 125 14.90 -14.37 8.65
N PHE A 126 15.58 -13.31 9.09
CA PHE A 126 16.86 -13.43 9.80
C PHE A 126 16.66 -13.73 11.28
N PRO A 127 17.53 -14.56 11.88
CA PRO A 127 17.51 -14.78 13.31
C PRO A 127 17.79 -13.49 14.05
N ARG A 128 17.09 -13.26 15.16
CA ARG A 128 17.33 -12.07 16.02
C ARG A 128 18.71 -12.08 16.67
N CYS A 129 19.24 -13.28 16.93
CA CYS A 129 20.59 -13.49 17.43
C CYS A 129 21.28 -14.50 16.52
N ALA A 130 22.39 -14.11 15.89
CA ALA A 130 23.09 -14.91 14.87
C ALA A 130 23.51 -16.30 15.35
N ARG A 131 23.67 -16.50 16.66
CA ARG A 131 24.07 -17.78 17.27
C ARG A 131 22.89 -18.63 17.76
N LYS A 132 21.66 -18.10 17.75
CA LYS A 132 20.46 -18.78 18.28
C LYS A 132 19.34 -18.76 17.25
N PHE A 133 19.37 -19.73 16.35
CA PHE A 133 18.36 -19.92 15.32
C PHE A 133 17.07 -20.51 15.92
N LYS A 134 15.93 -20.01 15.46
CA LYS A 134 14.60 -20.55 15.76
C LYS A 134 13.98 -21.17 14.51
N ALA A 135 12.92 -21.96 14.71
CA ALA A 135 12.14 -22.50 13.61
C ALA A 135 11.60 -21.37 12.71
N GLY A 136 11.96 -21.40 11.43
CA GLY A 136 11.58 -20.40 10.43
C GLY A 136 12.63 -19.30 10.17
N ASP A 137 13.74 -19.28 10.92
CA ASP A 137 14.88 -18.43 10.60
C ASP A 137 15.67 -19.02 9.41
N SER A 138 16.18 -18.15 8.55
CA SER A 138 17.02 -18.51 7.42
C SER A 138 18.49 -18.57 7.84
N THR A 139 19.24 -19.52 7.26
CA THR A 139 20.69 -19.67 7.47
C THR A 139 21.53 -18.77 6.56
N VAL A 140 20.88 -18.13 5.57
CA VAL A 140 21.53 -17.23 4.60
C VAL A 140 22.00 -15.96 5.31
N VAL A 141 23.24 -15.53 5.01
CA VAL A 141 23.80 -14.25 5.41
C VAL A 141 23.79 -13.32 4.19
N LEU A 142 23.48 -12.03 4.38
CA LEU A 142 23.43 -11.01 3.32
C LEU A 142 24.76 -10.27 3.15
#